data_AF-A0A7K4R7R0-F1
#
_entry.id   AF-A0A7K4R7R0-F1
#
_cell.length_a   1.000
_cell.length_b   1.000
_cell.length_c   1.000
_cell.angle_alpha   90.00
_cell.angle_beta   90.00
_cell.angle_gamma   90.00
#
_symmetry.space_group_name_H-M   'P 1'
#
loop_
_entity.id
_entity.type
_entity.pdbx_description
1 polymer ?
#
loop_
_entity_poly.entity_id
_entity_poly.type
_entity_poly.pdbx_seq_one_letter_code
_entity_poly.pdbx_strand_id
1 'polypeptide(L)'
;MAPAVRGLKGAVWQKLKSAVFDDFKKEEEWKIMLLDDYTTKLLSLCCKMTDLLAEGITVVENVYKNREPVPHMKAIYLITPTKKSVDGLIDDFITKSCSRYKAAYVYFTDFCPDSLFNKIKSSCAKSIKKCKEINISFFPYESQVFTLNVPDAFYRCYSPTLEKTKDKDAVMQVMAEQIVTLCATLDENPGVRYKSGPSDRASKLAQLVEKNLENYYRTDEKSQIKAKTHSQLIIIDRAFDPVSTVLHELTFQAMAYDLLPIENDTYKQGSVGKEKEAVLEEDDDLWVKMRHKHIADVIEYVNE
;
A
#
# COMPACT_ATOMS: atom_id res chain seq x y z
N MET A 1 -4.46 -3.90 -27.65
CA MET A 1 -4.47 -4.75 -26.43
C MET A 1 -3.77 -3.95 -25.34
N ALA A 2 -4.50 -3.54 -24.29
CA ALA A 2 -3.97 -2.61 -23.30
C ALA A 2 -2.82 -3.24 -22.49
N PRO A 3 -1.66 -2.57 -22.29
CA PRO A 3 -0.53 -3.09 -21.51
C PRO A 3 -0.79 -3.16 -19.99
N ALA A 4 -1.98 -2.75 -19.51
CA ALA A 4 -2.23 -2.40 -18.11
C ALA A 4 -2.39 -3.57 -17.11
N VAL A 5 -2.22 -4.84 -17.52
CA VAL A 5 -2.54 -6.00 -16.65
C VAL A 5 -1.32 -6.68 -16.02
N ARG A 6 -0.09 -6.41 -16.46
CA ARG A 6 1.10 -7.20 -16.06
C ARG A 6 1.96 -6.62 -14.93
N GLY A 7 1.55 -5.53 -14.29
CA GLY A 7 2.30 -4.90 -13.20
C GLY A 7 1.62 -5.02 -11.84
N LEU A 8 2.41 -4.88 -10.77
CA LEU A 8 1.95 -4.90 -9.39
C LEU A 8 0.85 -3.85 -9.10
N LYS A 9 0.96 -2.65 -9.68
CA LYS A 9 -0.09 -1.61 -9.63
C LYS A 9 -1.42 -2.12 -10.19
N GLY A 10 -1.38 -2.79 -11.34
CA GLY A 10 -2.54 -3.41 -11.96
C GLY A 10 -3.14 -4.53 -11.10
N ALA A 11 -2.30 -5.40 -10.52
CA ALA A 11 -2.76 -6.47 -9.63
C ALA A 11 -3.46 -5.93 -8.38
N VAL A 12 -2.88 -4.91 -7.73
CA VAL A 12 -3.48 -4.23 -6.57
C VAL A 12 -4.81 -3.57 -6.97
N TRP A 13 -4.86 -2.88 -8.11
CA TRP A 13 -6.10 -2.26 -8.60
C TRP A 13 -7.19 -3.28 -8.88
N GLN A 14 -6.89 -4.40 -9.54
CA GLN A 14 -7.86 -5.47 -9.79
C GLN A 14 -8.38 -6.09 -8.48
N LYS A 15 -7.51 -6.28 -7.48
CA LYS A 15 -7.90 -6.77 -6.16
C LYS A 15 -8.80 -5.76 -5.44
N LEU A 16 -8.48 -4.47 -5.48
CA LEU A 16 -9.34 -3.42 -4.92
C LEU A 16 -10.69 -3.37 -5.63
N LYS A 17 -10.70 -3.48 -6.96
CA LYS A 17 -11.94 -3.48 -7.75
C LYS A 17 -12.85 -4.65 -7.45
N SER A 18 -12.30 -5.86 -7.39
CA SER A 18 -13.07 -7.06 -7.04
C SER A 18 -13.49 -7.09 -5.56
N ALA A 19 -12.65 -6.58 -4.66
CA ALA A 19 -12.92 -6.64 -3.23
C ALA A 19 -13.87 -5.53 -2.74
N VAL A 20 -13.79 -4.34 -3.35
CA VAL A 20 -14.55 -3.13 -2.96
C VAL A 20 -15.63 -2.83 -3.99
N PHE A 21 -15.27 -2.50 -5.23
CA PHE A 21 -16.22 -1.92 -6.21
C PHE A 21 -17.24 -2.92 -6.78
N ASP A 22 -16.85 -4.17 -7.01
CA ASP A 22 -17.77 -5.21 -7.51
C ASP A 22 -18.90 -5.54 -6.53
N ASP A 23 -18.68 -5.31 -5.23
CA ASP A 23 -19.75 -5.42 -4.22
C ASP A 23 -20.88 -4.40 -4.45
N PHE A 24 -20.61 -3.32 -5.21
CA PHE A 24 -21.50 -2.19 -5.42
C PHE A 24 -22.03 -2.04 -6.83
N LYS A 25 -21.59 -2.86 -7.80
CA LYS A 25 -22.03 -2.78 -9.20
C LYS A 25 -23.54 -2.86 -9.41
N LYS A 26 -24.28 -3.37 -8.41
CA LYS A 26 -25.75 -3.47 -8.43
C LYS A 26 -26.47 -2.18 -8.01
N GLU A 27 -25.76 -1.21 -7.45
CA GLU A 27 -26.34 0.05 -6.97
C GLU A 27 -25.91 1.21 -7.86
N GLU A 28 -26.82 1.70 -8.73
CA GLU A 28 -26.64 2.88 -9.60
C GLU A 28 -26.53 4.22 -8.84
N GLU A 29 -26.41 4.19 -7.50
CA GLU A 29 -26.24 5.38 -6.67
C GLU A 29 -24.75 5.79 -6.61
N TRP A 30 -24.48 7.08 -6.80
CA TRP A 30 -23.18 7.68 -6.53
C TRP A 30 -22.80 7.60 -5.04
N LYS A 31 -21.49 7.48 -4.75
CA LYS A 31 -20.98 7.26 -3.39
C LYS A 31 -19.81 8.18 -3.07
N ILE A 32 -19.61 8.44 -1.79
CA ILE A 32 -18.48 9.20 -1.26
C ILE A 32 -17.44 8.21 -0.75
N MET A 33 -16.18 8.39 -1.12
CA MET A 33 -15.07 7.56 -0.64
C MET A 33 -14.24 8.32 0.40
N LEU A 34 -14.00 7.68 1.52
CA LEU A 34 -13.26 8.24 2.64
C LEU A 34 -11.99 7.45 2.83
N LEU A 35 -10.88 8.18 2.82
CA LEU A 35 -9.53 7.63 2.87
C LEU A 35 -8.79 8.19 4.09
N ASP A 36 -7.85 7.40 4.59
CA ASP A 36 -6.79 7.89 5.46
C ASP A 36 -5.51 8.18 4.66
N ASP A 37 -4.48 8.69 5.32
CA ASP A 37 -3.23 9.08 4.65
C ASP A 37 -2.53 7.91 3.96
N TYR A 38 -2.66 6.69 4.51
CA TYR A 38 -2.07 5.48 3.93
C TYR A 38 -2.83 5.06 2.66
N THR A 39 -4.15 4.94 2.76
CA THR A 39 -5.02 4.52 1.65
C THR A 39 -5.11 5.56 0.55
N THR A 40 -4.97 6.84 0.89
CA THR A 40 -4.80 7.94 -0.09
C THR A 40 -3.57 7.70 -0.96
N LYS A 41 -2.41 7.41 -0.33
CA LYS A 41 -1.18 7.06 -1.06
C LYS A 41 -1.32 5.75 -1.84
N LEU A 42 -2.03 4.76 -1.30
CA LEU A 42 -2.20 3.47 -1.96
C LEU A 42 -3.00 3.63 -3.25
N LEU A 43 -4.10 4.38 -3.20
CA LEU A 43 -4.92 4.63 -4.37
C LEU A 43 -4.23 5.54 -5.38
N SER A 44 -3.51 6.58 -4.93
CA SER A 44 -2.79 7.46 -5.86
C SER A 44 -1.72 6.73 -6.67
N LEU A 45 -1.16 5.63 -6.15
CA LEU A 45 -0.19 4.81 -6.88
C LEU A 45 -0.81 3.86 -7.92
N CYS A 46 -2.09 3.51 -7.77
CA CYS A 46 -2.72 2.44 -8.57
C CYS A 46 -3.78 2.93 -9.54
N CYS A 47 -4.41 4.08 -9.28
CA CYS A 47 -5.56 4.55 -10.03
C CYS A 47 -5.61 6.07 -10.15
N LYS A 48 -6.20 6.56 -11.24
CA LYS A 48 -6.47 7.98 -11.46
C LYS A 48 -7.85 8.34 -10.95
N MET A 49 -8.09 9.62 -10.72
CA MET A 49 -9.43 10.14 -10.36
C MET A 49 -10.50 9.78 -11.40
N THR A 50 -10.13 9.69 -12.67
CA THR A 50 -11.02 9.26 -13.76
C THR A 50 -11.49 7.82 -13.59
N ASP A 51 -10.63 6.95 -13.07
CA ASP A 51 -10.96 5.54 -12.84
C ASP A 51 -11.93 5.41 -11.68
N LEU A 52 -11.74 6.18 -10.60
CA LEU A 52 -12.66 6.22 -9.46
C LEU A 52 -14.05 6.74 -9.85
N LEU A 53 -14.11 7.76 -10.72
CA LEU A 53 -15.37 8.27 -11.26
C LEU A 53 -16.10 7.20 -12.10
N ALA A 54 -15.36 6.40 -12.88
CA ALA A 54 -15.94 5.31 -13.66
C ALA A 54 -16.52 4.18 -12.78
N GLU A 55 -16.01 3.99 -11.56
CA GLU A 55 -16.53 3.04 -10.57
C GLU A 55 -17.66 3.62 -9.68
N GLY A 56 -18.14 4.83 -9.97
CA GLY A 56 -19.28 5.42 -9.27
C GLY A 56 -18.94 6.19 -7.98
N ILE A 57 -17.68 6.61 -7.81
CA ILE A 57 -17.25 7.50 -6.71
C ILE A 57 -17.27 8.94 -7.20
N THR A 58 -18.04 9.82 -6.55
CA THR A 58 -18.07 11.26 -6.91
C THR A 58 -17.02 12.08 -6.19
N VAL A 59 -16.82 11.80 -4.90
CA VAL A 59 -15.99 12.62 -4.02
C VAL A 59 -15.09 11.71 -3.19
N VAL A 60 -13.82 12.10 -3.11
CA VAL A 60 -12.82 11.48 -2.24
C VAL A 60 -12.49 12.48 -1.12
N GLU A 61 -12.69 12.07 0.13
CA GLU A 61 -12.42 12.90 1.31
C GLU A 61 -11.43 12.22 2.26
N ASN A 62 -10.75 13.02 3.09
CA ASN A 62 -9.87 12.51 4.14
C ASN A 62 -10.63 12.35 5.46
N VAL A 63 -10.54 11.17 6.08
CA VAL A 63 -11.24 10.82 7.33
C VAL A 63 -10.85 11.73 8.52
N TYR A 64 -9.64 12.29 8.53
CA TYR A 64 -9.12 13.14 9.60
C TYR A 64 -9.61 14.59 9.50
N LYS A 65 -10.12 15.01 8.35
CA LYS A 65 -10.59 16.38 8.15
C LYS A 65 -12.07 16.51 8.53
N ASN A 66 -12.45 17.72 8.91
CA ASN A 66 -13.86 18.06 9.12
C ASN A 66 -14.55 18.14 7.75
N ARG A 67 -15.73 17.53 7.63
CA ARG A 67 -16.41 17.27 6.36
C ARG A 67 -17.86 17.72 6.46
N GLU A 68 -18.44 18.09 5.32
CA GLU A 68 -19.84 18.50 5.26
C GLU A 68 -20.76 17.28 5.36
N PRO A 69 -21.83 17.32 6.18
CA PRO A 69 -22.78 16.23 6.24
C PRO A 69 -23.52 16.06 4.90
N VAL A 70 -23.50 14.86 4.34
CA VAL A 70 -24.24 14.48 3.12
C VAL A 70 -25.15 13.27 3.42
N PRO A 71 -26.27 13.45 4.16
CA PRO A 71 -27.04 12.34 4.73
C PRO A 71 -27.78 11.48 3.69
N HIS A 72 -27.86 11.93 2.44
CA HIS A 72 -28.53 11.20 1.36
C HIS A 72 -27.61 10.19 0.64
N MET A 73 -26.29 10.38 0.72
CA MET A 73 -25.31 9.50 0.07
C MET A 73 -24.77 8.43 1.03
N LYS A 74 -24.34 7.31 0.44
CA LYS A 74 -23.60 6.25 1.13
C LYS A 74 -22.10 6.57 1.13
N ALA A 75 -21.42 6.18 2.20
CA ALA A 75 -19.99 6.39 2.37
C ALA A 75 -19.23 5.06 2.35
N ILE A 76 -18.15 4.99 1.57
CA ILE A 76 -17.18 3.90 1.54
C ILE A 76 -15.96 4.35 2.32
N TYR A 77 -15.66 3.70 3.43
CA TYR A 77 -14.45 3.91 4.21
C TYR A 77 -13.42 2.87 3.78
N LEU A 78 -12.38 3.29 3.07
CA LEU A 78 -11.19 2.47 2.85
C LEU A 78 -10.12 3.03 3.79
N ILE A 79 -9.88 2.34 4.91
CA ILE A 79 -9.04 2.86 5.99
C ILE A 79 -8.14 1.78 6.58
N THR A 80 -7.03 2.18 7.17
CA THR A 80 -6.19 1.33 8.01
C THR A 80 -6.85 1.08 9.37
N PRO A 81 -6.64 -0.10 9.99
CA PRO A 81 -7.18 -0.42 11.31
C PRO A 81 -6.38 0.27 12.43
N THR A 82 -6.23 1.60 12.35
CA THR A 82 -5.59 2.42 13.37
C THR A 82 -6.64 3.08 14.27
N LYS A 83 -6.27 3.38 15.51
CA LYS A 83 -7.16 4.08 16.44
C LYS A 83 -7.66 5.41 15.86
N LYS A 84 -6.78 6.18 15.19
CA LYS A 84 -7.16 7.48 14.59
C LYS A 84 -8.21 7.32 13.49
N SER A 85 -8.01 6.39 12.56
CA SER A 85 -8.95 6.16 11.46
C SER A 85 -10.30 5.62 11.98
N VAL A 86 -10.26 4.74 12.99
CA VAL A 86 -11.47 4.18 13.60
C VAL A 86 -12.22 5.21 14.44
N ASP A 87 -11.53 6.06 15.20
CA ASP A 87 -12.15 7.15 15.97
C ASP A 87 -12.84 8.14 14.99
N GLY A 88 -12.19 8.49 13.86
CA GLY A 88 -12.80 9.33 12.83
C GLY A 88 -14.04 8.71 12.16
N LEU A 89 -14.07 7.40 11.98
CA LEU A 89 -15.28 6.67 11.55
C LEU A 89 -16.38 6.73 12.62
N ILE A 90 -16.03 6.55 13.90
CA ILE A 90 -17.01 6.57 14.99
C ILE A 90 -17.64 7.96 15.11
N ASP A 91 -16.81 9.02 15.05
CA ASP A 91 -17.20 10.42 15.15
C ASP A 91 -18.27 10.82 14.12
N ASP A 92 -18.24 10.23 12.92
CA ASP A 92 -19.22 10.49 11.85
C ASP A 92 -20.64 9.95 12.17
N PHE A 93 -20.76 9.01 13.12
CA PHE A 93 -22.01 8.27 13.41
C PHE A 93 -22.45 8.31 14.89
N ILE A 94 -21.80 9.10 15.76
CA ILE A 94 -22.10 9.13 17.21
C ILE A 94 -23.57 9.46 17.50
N THR A 95 -24.16 10.41 16.78
CA THR A 95 -25.53 10.87 17.04
C THR A 95 -26.40 10.70 15.79
N LYS A 96 -27.55 10.01 15.91
CA LYS A 96 -28.50 9.78 14.80
C LYS A 96 -28.98 11.07 14.12
N SER A 97 -29.09 12.18 14.84
CA SER A 97 -29.46 13.49 14.29
C SER A 97 -28.32 14.20 13.55
N CYS A 98 -27.09 13.73 13.71
CA CYS A 98 -25.88 14.30 13.08
C CYS A 98 -25.13 13.25 12.22
N SER A 99 -25.80 12.17 11.81
CA SER A 99 -25.19 11.16 10.93
C SER A 99 -24.80 11.84 9.62
N ARG A 100 -23.50 11.86 9.33
CA ARG A 100 -22.99 12.55 8.13
C ARG A 100 -23.41 11.87 6.85
N TYR A 101 -23.63 10.55 6.89
CA TYR A 101 -23.95 9.75 5.72
C TYR A 101 -25.15 8.83 6.01
N LYS A 102 -25.79 8.33 4.95
CA LYS A 102 -26.94 7.41 5.02
C LYS A 102 -26.57 6.06 5.61
N ALA A 103 -25.40 5.54 5.21
CA ALA A 103 -24.85 4.25 5.63
C ALA A 103 -23.34 4.22 5.36
N ALA A 104 -22.63 3.38 6.11
CA ALA A 104 -21.19 3.16 5.96
C ALA A 104 -20.89 1.75 5.44
N TYR A 105 -19.94 1.67 4.52
CA TYR A 105 -19.30 0.44 4.09
C TYR A 105 -17.82 0.53 4.46
N VAL A 106 -17.37 -0.32 5.37
CA VAL A 106 -16.03 -0.25 5.95
C VAL A 106 -15.16 -1.34 5.34
N TYR A 107 -14.04 -0.92 4.78
CA TYR A 107 -13.02 -1.76 4.20
C TYR A 107 -11.69 -1.48 4.88
N PHE A 108 -11.18 -2.45 5.62
CA PHE A 108 -9.87 -2.36 6.25
C PHE A 108 -8.77 -2.83 5.31
N THR A 109 -7.64 -2.13 5.32
CA THR A 109 -6.43 -2.53 4.57
C THR A 109 -5.83 -3.81 5.13
N ASP A 110 -5.93 -4.02 6.43
CA ASP A 110 -5.30 -5.13 7.17
C ASP A 110 -6.26 -5.66 8.24
N PHE A 111 -5.85 -6.71 8.94
CA PHE A 111 -6.61 -7.31 10.04
C PHE A 111 -6.94 -6.27 11.12
N CYS A 112 -8.22 -6.19 11.51
CA CYS A 112 -8.67 -5.27 12.53
C CYS A 112 -8.61 -5.91 13.93
N PRO A 113 -7.80 -5.38 14.87
CA PRO A 113 -7.73 -5.93 16.22
C PRO A 113 -9.10 -5.92 16.92
N ASP A 114 -9.42 -7.00 17.66
CA ASP A 114 -10.69 -7.14 18.39
C ASP A 114 -11.03 -5.94 19.27
N SER A 115 -10.02 -5.30 19.86
CA SER A 115 -10.20 -4.10 20.69
C SER A 115 -10.80 -2.92 19.91
N LEU A 116 -10.39 -2.71 18.65
CA LEU A 116 -10.93 -1.67 17.78
C LEU A 116 -12.28 -2.10 17.20
N PHE A 117 -12.39 -3.38 16.79
CA PHE A 117 -13.63 -3.92 16.27
C PHE A 117 -14.78 -3.85 17.29
N ASN A 118 -14.51 -4.16 18.56
CA ASN A 118 -15.51 -4.05 19.63
C ASN A 118 -15.98 -2.62 19.88
N LYS A 119 -15.10 -1.61 19.72
CA LYS A 119 -15.47 -0.19 19.80
C LYS A 119 -16.40 0.23 18.66
N ILE A 120 -16.12 -0.23 17.44
CA ILE A 120 -16.98 0.01 16.28
C ILE A 120 -18.36 -0.62 16.53
N LYS A 121 -18.36 -1.86 17.02
CA LYS A 121 -19.59 -2.61 17.33
C LYS A 121 -20.45 -1.91 18.38
N SER A 122 -19.84 -1.32 19.42
CA SER A 122 -20.58 -0.61 20.46
C SER A 122 -21.16 0.72 19.99
N SER A 123 -20.46 1.42 19.10
CA SER A 123 -20.77 2.83 18.80
C SER A 123 -21.56 3.02 17.49
N CYS A 124 -21.18 2.35 16.40
CA CYS A 124 -21.68 2.67 15.04
C CYS A 124 -22.26 1.46 14.28
N ALA A 125 -22.48 0.31 14.94
CA ALA A 125 -22.97 -0.92 14.30
C ALA A 125 -24.28 -0.78 13.52
N LYS A 126 -25.17 0.14 13.90
CA LYS A 126 -26.48 0.31 13.24
C LYS A 126 -26.36 0.95 11.85
N SER A 127 -25.32 1.74 11.62
CA SER A 127 -25.10 2.49 10.37
C SER A 127 -24.19 1.75 9.39
N ILE A 128 -23.41 0.78 9.88
CA ILE A 128 -22.50 -0.03 9.07
C ILE A 128 -23.28 -1.16 8.38
N LYS A 129 -23.23 -1.18 7.05
CA LYS A 129 -23.87 -2.22 6.23
C LYS A 129 -22.94 -3.38 5.94
N LYS A 130 -21.65 -3.10 5.78
CA LYS A 130 -20.63 -4.10 5.48
C LYS A 130 -19.32 -3.70 6.15
N CYS A 131 -18.62 -4.70 6.68
CA CYS A 131 -17.28 -4.57 7.22
C CYS A 131 -16.45 -5.73 6.64
N LYS A 132 -15.36 -5.42 5.94
CA LYS A 132 -14.53 -6.42 5.25
C LYS A 132 -13.06 -6.01 5.32
N GLU A 133 -12.18 -7.01 5.35
CA GLU A 133 -10.73 -6.82 5.30
C GLU A 133 -10.25 -7.20 3.89
N ILE A 134 -9.39 -6.36 3.29
CA ILE A 134 -8.87 -6.57 1.92
C ILE A 134 -7.49 -7.25 1.97
N ASN A 135 -6.74 -7.08 3.06
CA ASN A 135 -5.38 -7.60 3.25
C ASN A 135 -4.44 -7.10 2.13
N ILE A 136 -4.29 -5.77 2.05
CA ILE A 136 -3.31 -5.05 1.22
C ILE A 136 -2.63 -4.04 2.14
N SER A 137 -1.42 -4.36 2.55
CA SER A 137 -0.64 -3.57 3.51
C SER A 137 0.76 -3.26 2.97
N PHE A 138 0.88 -3.06 1.65
CA PHE A 138 2.10 -2.62 0.96
C PHE A 138 1.77 -1.61 -0.14
N PHE A 139 2.76 -0.84 -0.59
CA PHE A 139 2.64 0.09 -1.71
C PHE A 139 3.28 -0.48 -2.97
N PRO A 140 2.54 -0.55 -4.10
CA PRO A 140 3.11 -0.91 -5.39
C PRO A 140 3.80 0.31 -6.01
N TYR A 141 5.11 0.43 -5.75
CA TYR A 141 5.89 1.59 -6.19
C TYR A 141 6.10 1.57 -7.71
N GLU A 142 6.50 0.42 -8.25
CA GLU A 142 6.57 0.17 -9.69
C GLU A 142 5.91 -1.16 -10.03
N SER A 143 5.83 -1.47 -11.33
CA SER A 143 5.27 -2.71 -11.87
C SER A 143 5.89 -3.97 -11.26
N GLN A 144 7.13 -3.91 -10.78
CA GLN A 144 7.82 -5.04 -10.12
C GLN A 144 8.50 -4.66 -8.79
N VAL A 145 8.23 -3.49 -8.24
CA VAL A 145 8.84 -2.99 -6.99
C VAL A 145 7.77 -2.63 -5.99
N PHE A 146 7.91 -3.10 -4.75
CA PHE A 146 7.02 -2.78 -3.65
C PHE A 146 7.78 -2.17 -2.48
N THR A 147 7.08 -1.38 -1.66
CA THR A 147 7.58 -0.91 -0.36
C THR A 147 6.56 -1.16 0.73
N LEU A 148 7.04 -1.54 1.91
CA LEU A 148 6.21 -1.75 3.10
C LEU A 148 5.88 -0.42 3.80
N ASN A 149 6.67 0.64 3.50
CA ASN A 149 6.59 1.96 4.11
C ASN A 149 6.39 1.89 5.64
N VAL A 150 7.39 1.32 6.32
CA VAL A 150 7.47 1.30 7.78
C VAL A 150 8.52 2.34 8.19
N PRO A 151 8.11 3.58 8.52
CA PRO A 151 9.05 4.61 8.97
C PRO A 151 9.82 4.08 10.20
N ASP A 152 11.10 4.40 10.27
CA ASP A 152 12.04 3.96 11.31
C ASP A 152 12.42 2.48 11.33
N ALA A 153 11.94 1.64 10.40
CA ALA A 153 12.30 0.22 10.40
C ALA A 153 13.82 0.00 10.38
N PHE A 154 14.54 0.79 9.57
CA PHE A 154 16.00 0.76 9.54
C PHE A 154 16.61 1.06 10.92
N TYR A 155 16.24 2.18 11.53
CA TYR A 155 16.77 2.56 12.84
C TYR A 155 16.43 1.51 13.91
N ARG A 156 15.19 1.01 13.95
CA ARG A 156 14.74 0.02 14.94
C ARG A 156 15.39 -1.35 14.76
N CYS A 157 15.73 -1.74 13.53
CA CYS A 157 16.38 -3.03 13.26
C CYS A 157 17.90 -3.03 13.44
N TYR A 158 18.56 -1.88 13.23
CA TYR A 158 20.02 -1.78 13.24
C TYR A 158 20.60 -0.96 14.40
N SER A 159 19.80 -0.19 15.14
CA SER A 159 20.31 0.63 16.24
C SER A 159 20.76 -0.23 17.44
N PRO A 160 22.02 -0.09 17.91
CA PRO A 160 22.50 -0.76 19.12
C PRO A 160 21.75 -0.34 20.39
N THR A 161 21.20 0.87 20.43
CA THR A 161 20.49 1.39 21.62
C THR A 161 19.16 0.68 21.86
N LEU A 162 18.56 0.12 20.80
CA LEU A 162 17.27 -0.56 20.84
C LEU A 162 17.40 -2.08 20.92
N GLU A 163 18.62 -2.63 20.93
CA GLU A 163 18.86 -4.07 20.91
C GLU A 163 18.23 -4.82 22.11
N LYS A 164 18.11 -4.14 23.25
CA LYS A 164 17.48 -4.68 24.48
C LYS A 164 15.97 -4.47 24.54
N THR A 165 15.40 -3.75 23.59
CA THR A 165 13.97 -3.42 23.57
C THR A 165 13.18 -4.43 22.75
N LYS A 166 11.89 -4.60 23.04
CA LYS A 166 10.98 -5.42 22.23
C LYS A 166 10.56 -4.74 20.91
N ASP A 167 11.05 -3.53 20.65
CA ASP A 167 10.62 -2.71 19.52
C ASP A 167 11.07 -3.30 18.19
N LYS A 168 12.27 -3.91 18.13
CA LYS A 168 12.75 -4.66 16.94
C LYS A 168 11.77 -5.77 16.56
N ASP A 169 11.29 -6.52 17.55
CA ASP A 169 10.44 -7.69 17.32
C ASP A 169 9.04 -7.27 16.87
N ALA A 170 8.51 -6.19 17.44
CA ALA A 170 7.24 -5.61 17.00
C ALA A 170 7.31 -5.13 15.54
N VAL A 171 8.39 -4.45 15.13
CA VAL A 171 8.58 -3.99 13.75
C VAL A 171 8.74 -5.16 12.79
N MET A 172 9.51 -6.20 13.17
CA MET A 172 9.64 -7.41 12.36
C MET A 172 8.33 -8.15 12.17
N GLN A 173 7.48 -8.19 13.21
CA GLN A 173 6.15 -8.77 13.11
C GLN A 173 5.28 -7.99 12.11
N VAL A 174 5.26 -6.66 12.19
CA VAL A 174 4.53 -5.81 11.23
C VAL A 174 5.03 -6.04 9.80
N MET A 175 6.36 -6.03 9.59
CA MET A 175 6.92 -6.30 8.26
C MET A 175 6.51 -7.69 7.75
N ALA A 176 6.51 -8.71 8.62
CA ALA A 176 6.11 -10.06 8.24
C ALA A 176 4.64 -10.13 7.80
N GLU A 177 3.74 -9.48 8.55
CA GLU A 177 2.31 -9.37 8.22
C GLU A 177 2.11 -8.67 6.87
N GLN A 178 2.80 -7.55 6.64
CA GLN A 178 2.71 -6.81 5.38
C GLN A 178 3.25 -7.63 4.18
N ILE A 179 4.36 -8.35 4.35
CA ILE A 179 4.89 -9.25 3.30
C ILE A 179 3.89 -10.37 2.96
N VAL A 180 3.16 -10.88 3.95
CA VAL A 180 2.10 -11.88 3.72
C VAL A 180 0.98 -11.27 2.87
N THR A 181 0.59 -10.01 3.09
CA THR A 181 -0.42 -9.34 2.26
C THR A 181 0.00 -9.19 0.80
N LEU A 182 1.30 -9.03 0.52
CA LEU A 182 1.84 -9.05 -0.84
C LEU A 182 1.68 -10.43 -1.48
N CYS A 183 2.10 -11.48 -0.78
CA CYS A 183 1.97 -12.86 -1.26
C CYS A 183 0.50 -13.22 -1.54
N ALA A 184 -0.40 -12.81 -0.64
CA ALA A 184 -1.84 -12.98 -0.79
C ALA A 184 -2.49 -12.09 -1.86
N THR A 185 -1.79 -11.07 -2.36
CA THR A 185 -2.29 -10.22 -3.46
C THR A 185 -1.84 -10.75 -4.82
N LEU A 186 -0.72 -11.46 -4.85
CA LEU A 186 -0.20 -12.15 -6.02
C LEU A 186 -0.77 -13.56 -6.18
N ASP A 187 -1.61 -14.01 -5.24
CA ASP A 187 -2.07 -15.40 -5.15
C ASP A 187 -0.90 -16.40 -5.13
N GLU A 188 0.08 -16.14 -4.25
CA GLU A 188 1.31 -16.95 -4.15
C GLU A 188 1.54 -17.43 -2.71
N ASN A 189 1.85 -18.72 -2.54
CA ASN A 189 2.29 -19.28 -1.26
C ASN A 189 3.75 -19.75 -1.39
N PRO A 190 4.72 -18.82 -1.38
CA PRO A 190 6.10 -19.13 -1.73
C PRO A 190 6.82 -19.93 -0.63
N GLY A 191 7.84 -20.68 -1.04
CA GLY A 191 8.85 -21.20 -0.11
C GLY A 191 9.73 -20.06 0.42
N VAL A 192 9.75 -19.86 1.74
CA VAL A 192 10.52 -18.78 2.35
C VAL A 192 11.97 -19.24 2.53
N ARG A 193 12.90 -18.45 2.02
CA ARG A 193 14.35 -18.67 2.14
C ARG A 193 15.00 -17.40 2.67
N TYR A 194 16.12 -17.55 3.35
CA TYR A 194 16.89 -16.40 3.84
C TYR A 194 18.38 -16.60 3.60
N LYS A 195 19.10 -15.49 3.47
CA LYS A 195 20.57 -15.52 3.45
C LYS A 195 21.09 -15.76 4.87
N SER A 196 21.76 -16.89 5.08
CA SER A 196 22.50 -17.14 6.31
C SER A 196 23.68 -16.16 6.42
N GLY A 197 23.91 -15.66 7.63
CA GLY A 197 24.96 -14.70 7.91
C GLY A 197 25.16 -14.49 9.41
N PRO A 198 26.09 -13.60 9.80
CA PRO A 198 26.40 -13.34 11.21
C PRO A 198 25.23 -12.76 12.00
N SER A 199 24.30 -12.07 11.32
CA SER A 199 23.08 -11.52 11.92
C SER A 199 21.91 -12.48 11.81
N ASP A 200 21.13 -12.56 12.89
CA ASP A 200 19.89 -13.34 12.96
C ASP A 200 18.68 -12.68 12.29
N ARG A 201 18.80 -11.41 11.85
CA ARG A 201 17.68 -10.59 11.38
C ARG A 201 16.90 -11.22 10.23
N ALA A 202 17.60 -11.65 9.18
CA ALA A 202 16.97 -12.26 8.01
C ALA A 202 16.29 -13.60 8.36
N SER A 203 16.93 -14.43 9.19
CA SER A 203 16.39 -15.70 9.65
C SER A 203 15.13 -15.50 10.50
N LYS A 204 15.18 -14.57 11.45
CA LYS A 204 14.06 -14.24 12.32
C LYS A 204 12.86 -13.72 11.52
N LEU A 205 13.07 -12.78 10.59
CA LEU A 205 12.00 -12.29 9.72
C LEU A 205 11.44 -13.41 8.85
N ALA A 206 12.28 -14.28 8.30
CA ALA A 206 11.83 -15.42 7.50
C ALA A 206 10.94 -16.39 8.27
N GLN A 207 11.29 -16.72 9.52
CA GLN A 207 10.46 -17.56 10.38
C GLN A 207 9.10 -16.91 10.68
N LEU A 208 9.07 -15.60 10.93
CA LEU A 208 7.82 -14.87 11.15
C LEU A 208 6.94 -14.87 9.90
N VAL A 209 7.53 -14.60 8.72
CA VAL A 209 6.82 -14.62 7.44
C VAL A 209 6.28 -16.02 7.14
N GLU A 210 7.09 -17.07 7.32
CA GLU A 210 6.66 -18.45 7.09
C GLU A 210 5.48 -18.84 7.98
N LYS A 211 5.57 -18.54 9.28
CA LYS A 211 4.47 -18.78 10.23
C LYS A 211 3.21 -18.00 9.87
N ASN A 212 3.34 -16.72 9.50
CA ASN A 212 2.19 -15.89 9.13
C ASN A 212 1.56 -16.36 7.81
N LEU A 213 2.35 -16.79 6.83
CA LEU A 213 1.86 -17.37 5.57
C LEU A 213 1.07 -18.66 5.83
N GLU A 214 1.58 -19.55 6.70
CA GLU A 214 0.89 -20.77 7.08
C GLU A 214 -0.47 -20.46 7.73
N ASN A 215 -0.49 -19.52 8.68
CA ASN A 215 -1.73 -19.10 9.35
C ASN A 215 -2.73 -18.48 8.37
N TYR A 216 -2.26 -17.62 7.46
CA TYR A 216 -3.08 -16.96 6.46
C TYR A 216 -3.76 -17.97 5.54
N TYR A 217 -2.97 -18.82 4.86
CA TYR A 217 -3.52 -19.78 3.90
C TYR A 217 -4.31 -20.91 4.56
N ARG A 218 -4.04 -21.23 5.83
CA ARG A 218 -4.90 -22.14 6.59
C ARG A 218 -6.30 -21.55 6.84
N THR A 219 -6.37 -20.26 7.15
CA THR A 219 -7.61 -19.57 7.56
C THR A 219 -8.40 -19.02 6.37
N ASP A 220 -7.73 -18.71 5.26
CA ASP A 220 -8.40 -18.12 4.10
C ASP A 220 -9.29 -19.13 3.36
N GLU A 221 -10.60 -19.04 3.55
CA GLU A 221 -11.57 -19.91 2.89
C GLU A 221 -11.69 -19.67 1.38
N LYS A 222 -11.21 -18.51 0.87
CA LYS A 222 -11.39 -18.12 -0.53
C LYS A 222 -10.26 -18.60 -1.43
N SER A 223 -9.02 -18.65 -0.94
CA SER A 223 -7.91 -19.10 -1.77
C SER A 223 -7.98 -20.59 -2.05
N GLN A 224 -7.88 -20.93 -3.34
CA GLN A 224 -7.66 -22.29 -3.81
C GLN A 224 -6.22 -22.77 -3.52
N ILE A 225 -5.33 -21.85 -3.14
CA ILE A 225 -3.92 -22.10 -2.92
C ILE A 225 -3.70 -22.38 -1.43
N LYS A 226 -3.65 -23.67 -1.10
CA LYS A 226 -3.33 -24.14 0.25
C LYS A 226 -1.90 -24.66 0.37
N ALA A 227 -1.41 -25.30 -0.69
CA ALA A 227 -0.05 -25.80 -0.76
C ALA A 227 0.95 -24.71 -1.18
N LYS A 228 2.24 -24.99 -0.97
CA LYS A 228 3.32 -24.14 -1.47
C LYS A 228 3.27 -24.10 -3.01
N THR A 229 3.34 -22.90 -3.57
CA THR A 229 3.49 -22.68 -5.01
C THR A 229 4.94 -22.91 -5.43
N HIS A 230 5.21 -22.90 -6.74
CA HIS A 230 6.58 -23.01 -7.26
C HIS A 230 7.45 -21.76 -7.02
N SER A 231 6.88 -20.74 -6.37
CA SER A 231 7.52 -19.46 -6.08
C SER A 231 8.41 -19.52 -4.83
N GLN A 232 9.43 -18.66 -4.79
CA GLN A 232 10.33 -18.52 -3.65
C GLN A 232 10.37 -17.07 -3.20
N LEU A 233 10.34 -16.85 -1.88
CA LEU A 233 10.54 -15.56 -1.26
C LEU A 233 11.90 -15.56 -0.59
N ILE A 234 12.81 -14.68 -1.01
CA ILE A 234 14.17 -14.61 -0.49
C ILE A 234 14.30 -13.37 0.39
N ILE A 235 14.67 -13.57 1.66
CA ILE A 235 14.89 -12.50 2.63
C ILE A 235 16.39 -12.32 2.85
N ILE A 236 16.86 -11.09 2.67
CA ILE A 236 18.27 -10.70 2.80
C ILE A 236 18.38 -9.47 3.72
N ASP A 237 19.44 -9.43 4.52
CA ASP A 237 19.82 -8.26 5.32
C ASP A 237 20.61 -7.28 4.44
N ARG A 238 20.47 -5.96 4.68
CA ARG A 238 21.13 -4.91 3.89
C ARG A 238 22.66 -5.04 3.92
N ALA A 239 23.22 -5.59 5.00
CA ALA A 239 24.65 -5.81 5.15
C ALA A 239 25.25 -6.81 4.14
N PHE A 240 24.43 -7.53 3.38
CA PHE A 240 24.93 -8.47 2.37
C PHE A 240 25.66 -7.78 1.22
N ASP A 241 25.24 -6.56 0.87
CA ASP A 241 25.80 -5.75 -0.21
C ASP A 241 25.74 -4.27 0.16
N PRO A 242 26.75 -3.77 0.90
CA PRO A 242 26.87 -2.35 1.19
C PRO A 242 27.37 -1.55 -0.02
N VAL A 243 28.09 -2.17 -0.96
CA VAL A 243 28.75 -1.47 -2.06
C VAL A 243 27.70 -0.79 -2.95
N SER A 244 26.68 -1.53 -3.38
CA SER A 244 25.62 -0.98 -4.23
C SER A 244 24.79 0.14 -3.59
N THR A 245 24.91 0.38 -2.27
CA THR A 245 24.20 1.51 -1.61
C THR A 245 24.90 2.85 -1.73
N VAL A 246 26.20 2.84 -2.00
CA VAL A 246 27.05 4.04 -1.98
C VAL A 246 27.67 4.35 -3.34
N LEU A 247 27.49 3.46 -4.32
CA LEU A 247 27.95 3.70 -5.68
C LEU A 247 27.04 4.71 -6.38
N HIS A 248 27.66 5.69 -7.05
CA HIS A 248 26.99 6.53 -8.03
C HIS A 248 26.69 5.70 -9.28
N GLU A 249 25.44 5.33 -9.45
CA GLU A 249 24.96 4.55 -10.59
C GLU A 249 24.79 5.42 -11.85
N LEU A 250 24.96 4.82 -13.02
CA LEU A 250 24.87 5.50 -14.32
C LEU A 250 23.61 5.13 -15.11
N THR A 251 22.72 4.34 -14.52
CA THR A 251 21.37 4.13 -15.06
C THR A 251 20.51 5.35 -14.75
N PHE A 252 19.64 5.72 -15.70
CA PHE A 252 18.97 7.02 -15.67
C PHE A 252 18.19 7.30 -14.38
N GLN A 253 17.40 6.35 -13.89
CA GLN A 253 16.66 6.50 -12.65
C GLN A 253 17.57 6.59 -11.42
N ALA A 254 18.52 5.68 -11.28
CA ALA A 254 19.39 5.68 -10.11
C ALA A 254 20.23 6.96 -10.05
N MET A 255 20.81 7.36 -11.18
CA MET A 255 21.58 8.61 -11.30
C MET A 255 20.74 9.85 -11.00
N ALA A 256 19.50 9.91 -11.51
CA ALA A 256 18.62 11.06 -11.30
C ALA A 256 18.23 11.22 -9.83
N TYR A 257 17.81 10.14 -9.16
CA TYR A 257 17.39 10.19 -7.75
C TYR A 257 18.55 10.44 -6.78
N ASP A 258 19.78 10.14 -7.20
CA ASP A 258 21.00 10.38 -6.44
C ASP A 258 21.50 11.83 -6.59
N LEU A 259 21.57 12.33 -7.83
CA LEU A 259 22.21 13.62 -8.12
C LEU A 259 21.25 14.82 -8.13
N LEU A 260 19.94 14.61 -8.34
CA LEU A 260 18.94 15.67 -8.45
C LEU A 260 18.03 15.71 -7.22
N PRO A 261 17.52 16.89 -6.83
CA PRO A 261 16.58 17.02 -5.71
C PRO A 261 15.17 16.57 -6.12
N ILE A 262 14.99 15.26 -6.30
CA ILE A 262 13.70 14.63 -6.58
C ILE A 262 13.06 14.26 -5.24
N GLU A 263 11.90 14.85 -4.96
CA GLU A 263 11.13 14.58 -3.74
C GLU A 263 9.77 14.00 -4.11
N ASN A 264 9.41 12.85 -3.51
CA ASN A 264 8.16 12.14 -3.80
C ASN A 264 7.93 11.95 -5.31
N ASP A 265 8.97 11.46 -6.00
CA ASP A 265 8.98 11.20 -7.44
C ASP A 265 8.74 12.44 -8.31
N THR A 266 8.77 13.64 -7.72
CA THR A 266 8.52 14.90 -8.42
C THR A 266 9.84 15.62 -8.65
N TYR A 267 10.19 15.77 -9.92
CA TYR A 267 11.31 16.58 -10.36
C TYR A 267 10.83 18.01 -10.66
N LYS A 268 11.54 19.00 -10.11
CA LYS A 268 11.26 20.43 -10.35
C LYS A 268 12.42 21.07 -11.11
N GLN A 269 12.10 21.77 -12.19
CA GLN A 269 13.07 22.48 -13.01
C GLN A 269 12.61 23.90 -13.31
N GLY A 270 13.45 24.90 -13.02
CA GLY A 270 13.20 26.29 -13.38
C GLY A 270 13.60 27.27 -12.30
N SER A 271 13.38 28.55 -12.57
CA SER A 271 13.54 29.63 -11.59
C SER A 271 12.24 29.85 -10.81
N VAL A 272 12.34 30.37 -9.59
CA VAL A 272 11.19 30.70 -8.72
C VAL A 272 10.12 31.47 -9.51
N GLY A 273 8.91 30.90 -9.60
CA GLY A 273 7.76 31.46 -10.33
C GLY A 273 7.57 30.96 -11.77
N LYS A 274 8.50 30.15 -12.32
CA LYS A 274 8.39 29.44 -13.61
C LYS A 274 8.86 27.98 -13.50
N GLU A 275 8.67 27.37 -12.34
CA GLU A 275 9.02 25.97 -12.12
C GLU A 275 8.10 25.06 -12.95
N LYS A 276 8.72 24.18 -13.73
CA LYS A 276 8.05 23.02 -14.31
C LYS A 276 8.20 21.86 -13.36
N GLU A 277 7.10 21.20 -13.06
CA GLU A 277 7.07 19.99 -12.25
C GLU A 277 6.75 18.81 -13.16
N ALA A 278 7.50 17.72 -13.00
CA ALA A 278 7.27 16.46 -13.69
C ALA A 278 7.24 15.34 -12.65
N VAL A 279 6.23 14.48 -12.73
CA VAL A 279 6.08 13.31 -11.86
C VAL A 279 6.65 12.10 -12.60
N LEU A 280 7.62 11.42 -11.99
CA LEU A 280 8.35 10.29 -12.56
C LEU A 280 7.63 8.98 -12.24
N GLU A 281 6.54 8.71 -12.96
CA GLU A 281 5.65 7.58 -12.71
C GLU A 281 5.50 6.65 -13.94
N GLU A 282 4.84 5.50 -13.75
CA GLU A 282 4.65 4.52 -14.83
C GLU A 282 3.56 4.91 -15.85
N ASP A 283 2.88 6.04 -15.63
CA ASP A 283 2.00 6.64 -16.63
C ASP A 283 2.79 7.41 -17.71
N ASP A 284 4.07 7.72 -17.47
CA ASP A 284 4.98 8.25 -18.46
C ASP A 284 5.68 7.10 -19.21
N ASP A 285 5.21 6.81 -20.42
CA ASP A 285 5.77 5.78 -21.29
C ASP A 285 7.25 6.01 -21.64
N LEU A 286 7.70 7.27 -21.70
CA LEU A 286 9.10 7.60 -21.97
C LEU A 286 9.95 7.25 -20.75
N TRP A 287 9.49 7.64 -19.56
CA TRP A 287 10.15 7.28 -18.30
C TRP A 287 10.32 5.77 -18.18
N VAL A 288 9.25 4.98 -18.37
CA VAL A 288 9.31 3.51 -18.26
C VAL A 288 10.31 2.89 -19.25
N LYS A 289 10.42 3.43 -20.47
CA LYS A 289 11.37 2.94 -21.49
C LYS A 289 12.83 3.29 -21.18
N MET A 290 13.08 4.41 -20.50
CA MET A 290 14.43 4.97 -20.32
C MET A 290 15.01 4.75 -18.92
N ARG A 291 14.17 4.60 -17.89
CA ARG A 291 14.59 4.61 -16.47
C ARG A 291 15.70 3.61 -16.12
N HIS A 292 15.76 2.47 -16.81
CA HIS A 292 16.78 1.43 -16.58
C HIS A 292 17.89 1.40 -17.62
N LYS A 293 17.90 2.33 -18.59
CA LYS A 293 18.98 2.43 -19.57
C LYS A 293 20.17 3.21 -19.01
N HIS A 294 21.35 2.97 -19.55
CA HIS A 294 22.53 3.76 -19.24
C HIS A 294 22.35 5.19 -19.77
N ILE A 295 22.87 6.20 -19.06
CA ILE A 295 22.65 7.61 -19.40
C ILE A 295 23.11 7.98 -20.82
N ALA A 296 24.17 7.34 -21.32
CA ALA A 296 24.63 7.54 -22.70
C ALA A 296 23.54 7.18 -23.73
N ASP A 297 22.90 6.02 -23.57
CA ASP A 297 21.83 5.55 -24.46
C ASP A 297 20.58 6.43 -24.36
N VAL A 298 20.32 7.01 -23.18
CA VAL A 298 19.19 7.93 -22.98
C VAL A 298 19.41 9.23 -23.74
N ILE A 299 20.64 9.76 -23.74
CA ILE A 299 20.98 10.98 -24.49
C ILE A 299 20.80 10.74 -25.99
N GLU A 300 21.24 9.60 -26.52
CA GLU A 300 21.03 9.26 -27.94
C GLU A 300 19.53 9.18 -28.25
N TYR A 301 18.76 8.47 -27.43
CA TYR A 301 17.32 8.29 -27.65
C TYR A 301 16.50 9.59 -27.59
N VAL A 302 16.88 10.55 -26.74
CA VAL A 302 16.16 11.84 -26.62
C VAL A 302 16.49 12.80 -27.78
N ASN A 303 17.64 12.60 -28.45
CA ASN A 303 18.06 13.43 -29.57
C ASN A 303 17.54 12.92 -30.94
N GLU A 304 17.01 11.70 -31.00
CA GLU A 304 16.30 11.13 -32.17
C GLU A 304 14.82 11.55 -32.22
#